data_AF-A0A258DQJ1-F1
#
_entry.id   AF-A0A258DQJ1-F1
#
_cell.length_a   1.000
_cell.length_b   1.000
_cell.length_c   1.000
_cell.angle_alpha   90.00
_cell.angle_beta   90.00
_cell.angle_gamma   90.00
#
_symmetry.space_group_name_H-M   'P 1'
#
loop_
_entity.id
_entity.type
_entity.pdbx_description
1 polymer ?
#
loop_
_entity_poly.entity_id
_entity_poly.type
_entity_poly.pdbx_seq_one_letter_code
_entity_poly.pdbx_strand_id
1 'polypeptide(L)' 'MRRLILLRHAKSDWPDGIADLERPLAARGRAAAPLVGAYL' A
#
# COMPACT_ATOMS: atom_id res chain seq x y z
N MET A 1 -17.44 -21.87 -6.92
CA MET A 1 -16.67 -20.97 -7.81
C MET A 1 -15.43 -20.48 -7.08
N ARG A 2 -14.30 -20.29 -7.76
CA ARG A 2 -13.06 -19.79 -7.13
C ARG A 2 -12.75 -18.38 -7.66
N ARG A 3 -12.31 -17.48 -6.77
CA ARG A 3 -11.93 -16.10 -7.10
C ARG A 3 -10.51 -15.84 -6.60
N LEU A 4 -9.68 -15.27 -7.45
CA LEU A 4 -8.33 -14.78 -7.14
C LEU A 4 -8.34 -13.26 -7.23
N ILE A 5 -7.82 -12.58 -6.21
CA ILE A 5 -7.63 -11.13 -6.20
C ILE A 5 -6.13 -10.88 -6.13
N LEU A 6 -5.61 -10.09 -7.07
CA LEU A 6 -4.23 -9.63 -7.07
C LEU A 6 -4.22 -8.15 -6.73
N LEU A 7 -3.60 -7.79 -5.61
CA LEU A 7 -3.51 -6.42 -5.14
C LEU A 7 -2.04 -6.04 -4.94
N ARG A 8 -1.65 -4.91 -5.53
CA ARG A 8 -0.33 -4.30 -5.29
C ARG A 8 -0.35 -3.49 -4.00
N HIS A 9 0.80 -3.42 -3.32
CA HIS A 9 1.00 -2.57 -2.14
C HIS A 9 0.60 -1.10 -2.39
N ALA A 10 0.04 -0.44 -1.37
CA ALA A 10 -0.34 0.97 -1.41
C ALA A 10 0.88 1.89 -1.40
N LYS A 11 0.80 3.11 -1.95
CA LYS A 11 1.96 3.98 -2.20
C LYS A 11 2.93 4.10 -0.99
N SER A 12 4.21 3.74 -1.19
CA SER A 12 5.32 3.98 -0.26
C SER A 12 5.74 5.45 -0.18
N ASP A 13 6.34 5.81 0.94
CA ASP A 13 7.07 7.06 1.16
C ASP A 13 8.54 6.91 0.75
N TRP A 14 9.23 8.04 0.59
CA TRP A 14 10.63 8.12 0.17
C TRP A 14 11.45 9.03 1.09
N PRO A 15 11.55 8.71 2.39
CA PRO A 15 12.44 9.44 3.29
C PRO A 15 13.91 9.13 2.98
N ASP A 16 14.76 10.14 3.16
CA ASP A 16 16.20 9.99 3.00
C ASP A 16 16.79 9.04 4.06
N GLY A 17 17.82 8.27 3.67
CA GLY A 17 18.56 7.40 4.57
C GLY A 17 17.84 6.11 5.00
N ILE A 18 16.65 5.81 4.47
CA ILE A 18 15.91 4.57 4.76
C ILE A 18 16.08 3.55 3.62
N ALA A 19 16.41 2.31 3.98
CA ALA A 19 16.51 1.19 3.04
C ALA A 19 15.15 0.90 2.38
N ASP A 20 15.15 0.44 1.13
CA ASP A 20 13.92 0.22 0.36
C ASP A 20 12.89 -0.66 1.08
N LEU A 21 13.36 -1.74 1.70
CA LEU A 21 12.52 -2.70 2.44
C LEU A 21 11.87 -2.12 3.70
N GLU A 22 12.46 -1.05 4.26
CA GLU A 22 11.99 -0.40 5.49
C GLU A 22 11.13 0.83 5.18
N ARG A 23 10.91 1.16 3.91
CA ARG A 23 10.13 2.34 3.53
C ARG A 23 8.70 2.24 4.06
N PRO A 24 8.23 3.27 4.81
CA PRO A 24 6.86 3.29 5.28
C PRO A 24 5.91 3.59 4.12
N LEU A 25 4.61 3.47 4.37
CA LEU A 25 3.60 4.02 3.46
C LEU A 25 3.69 5.55 3.43
N ALA A 26 3.44 6.17 2.28
CA ALA A 26 3.20 7.61 2.20
C ALA A 26 1.84 7.95 2.82
N ALA A 27 1.62 9.22 3.17
CA ALA A 27 0.31 9.69 3.66
C ALA A 27 -0.84 9.30 2.73
N ARG A 28 -0.64 9.46 1.41
CA ARG A 28 -1.58 9.00 0.38
C ARG A 28 -1.82 7.49 0.43
N GLY A 29 -0.76 6.70 0.62
CA GLY A 29 -0.86 5.24 0.73
C GLY A 29 -1.70 4.81 1.93
N ARG A 30 -1.46 5.44 3.10
CA ARG A 30 -2.23 5.20 4.32
C ARG A 30 -3.72 5.55 4.16
N ALA A 31 -4.04 6.64 3.46
CA ALA A 31 -5.42 7.03 3.21
C ALA A 31 -6.14 6.13 2.18
N ALA A 32 -5.44 5.69 1.13
CA ALA A 32 -6.03 4.90 0.05
C ALA A 32 -6.23 3.41 0.40
N ALA A 33 -5.34 2.83 1.20
CA ALA A 33 -5.39 1.41 1.57
C ALA A 33 -6.75 0.97 2.17
N PRO A 34 -7.34 1.66 3.17
CA PRO A 34 -8.63 1.26 3.72
C PRO A 34 -9.79 1.44 2.73
N LEU A 35 -9.73 2.40 1.81
CA LEU A 35 -10.78 2.60 0.80
C LEU A 35 -10.85 1.44 -0.19
N VAL A 36 -9.68 0.95 -0.63
CA VAL A 36 -9.62 -0.26 -1.47
C VAL A 36 -10.09 -1.48 -0.69
N GLY A 37 -9.68 -1.61 0.59
CA GLY A 37 -10.14 -2.69 1.46
C GLY A 37 -11.65 -2.70 1.68
N ALA A 38 -12.30 -1.54 1.72
CA ALA A 38 -13.75 -1.43 1.86
C ALA A 38 -14.53 -1.72 0.56
N TYR A 39 -13.87 -1.60 -0.60
CA TYR A 39 -14.48 -1.85 -1.91
C TYR A 39 -14.42 -3.33 -2.33
N LEU A 40 -13.40 -4.06 -1.90
CA LEU A 40 -13.16 -5.47 -2.24
C LEU A 40 -14.09 -6.42 -1.44
#